data_AF-S4GR27-F1
#
_entry.id   AF-S4GR27-F1
#
_cell.length_a   1.000
_cell.length_b   1.000
_cell.length_c   1.000
_cell.angle_alpha   90.00
_cell.angle_beta   90.00
_cell.angle_gamma   90.00
#
_symmetry.space_group_name_H-M   'P 1'
#
loop_
_entity.id
_entity.type
_entity.pdbx_description
1 polymer ?
#
loop_
_entity_poly.entity_id
_entity_poly.type
_entity_poly.pdbx_seq_one_letter_code
_entity_poly.pdbx_strand_id
1 'polypeptide(L)'
;MIRNNNQVETMRNKIIQNSKYARLHQYNQYSQYGHVSVLSSIRTGARVSIQSIPSLNSWNTAVIRMIVEPLLSTFLYVFLAGSVSGGFNEAASYATSAGFNHSLIASTLAAVMGACSISTSMTVSEALAWDRFEGTTPFVLTSAKVALPLWFGRIIALVTISLVSDAVTLFITMLVVSPSAFFVINMSALMLLFLIVPVASTGFGIAIAAISMMMNDVYTISNALSAILPIVCGVIAPISVFPKMMQYVLYVIPVTHVTQVSRSIVDGSVNVGVSLLVILIVGALWAIVGVIIWNVGVAIQRRKGTLTNIGF
;
A
#
# COMPACT_ATOMS: atom_id res chain seq x y z
N MET A 1 73.77 -3.42 -7.25
CA MET A 1 72.44 -3.99 -6.91
C MET A 1 71.71 -3.27 -5.76
N ILE A 2 72.38 -2.50 -4.88
CA ILE A 2 71.75 -1.89 -3.68
C ILE A 2 70.84 -0.67 -4.00
N ARG A 3 71.12 0.09 -5.07
CA ARG A 3 70.38 1.32 -5.42
C ARG A 3 68.93 1.08 -5.87
N ASN A 4 68.60 -0.13 -6.32
CA ASN A 4 67.27 -0.47 -6.85
C ASN A 4 66.27 -0.82 -5.72
N ASN A 5 66.75 -1.42 -4.62
CA ASN A 5 65.88 -1.78 -3.49
C ASN A 5 65.34 -0.55 -2.74
N ASN A 6 66.16 0.49 -2.56
CA ASN A 6 65.73 1.71 -1.88
C ASN A 6 64.64 2.48 -2.66
N GLN A 7 64.68 2.41 -4.01
CA GLN A 7 63.66 3.02 -4.89
C GLN A 7 62.33 2.25 -4.80
N VAL A 8 62.38 0.92 -4.73
CA VAL A 8 61.18 0.08 -4.59
C VAL A 8 60.53 0.27 -3.22
N GLU A 9 61.31 0.39 -2.14
CA GLU A 9 60.76 0.66 -0.80
C GLU A 9 60.14 2.06 -0.68
N THR A 10 60.74 3.08 -1.30
CA THR A 10 60.15 4.43 -1.32
C THR A 10 58.85 4.48 -2.13
N MET A 11 58.77 3.76 -3.25
CA MET A 11 57.55 3.62 -4.04
C MET A 11 56.45 2.88 -3.27
N ARG A 12 56.79 1.77 -2.59
CA ARG A 12 55.86 1.00 -1.75
C ARG A 12 55.31 1.85 -0.60
N ASN A 13 56.16 2.62 0.09
CA ASN A 13 55.74 3.49 1.17
C ASN A 13 54.81 4.62 0.68
N LYS A 14 55.07 5.21 -0.49
CA LYS A 14 54.16 6.19 -1.12
C LYS A 14 52.79 5.60 -1.47
N ILE A 15 52.74 4.36 -1.98
CA ILE A 15 51.48 3.68 -2.29
C ILE A 15 50.67 3.40 -1.01
N ILE A 16 51.34 2.92 0.05
CA ILE A 16 50.70 2.66 1.34
C ILE A 16 50.15 3.96 1.94
N GLN A 17 50.93 5.05 1.91
CA GLN A 17 50.49 6.37 2.37
C GLN A 17 49.28 6.86 1.58
N ASN A 18 49.32 6.81 0.24
CA ASN A 18 48.18 7.22 -0.60
C ASN A 18 46.94 6.37 -0.34
N SER A 19 47.06 5.07 -0.10
CA SER A 19 45.91 4.22 0.27
C SER A 19 45.33 4.61 1.64
N LYS A 20 46.17 5.08 2.55
CA LYS A 20 45.78 5.50 3.90
C LYS A 20 45.10 6.86 3.86
N TYR A 21 45.62 7.80 3.07
CA TYR A 21 44.97 9.09 2.81
C TYR A 21 43.65 8.92 2.05
N ALA A 22 43.59 8.04 1.04
CA ALA A 22 42.33 7.73 0.34
C ALA A 22 41.28 7.16 1.28
N ARG A 23 41.66 6.20 2.16
CA ARG A 23 40.75 5.67 3.19
C ARG A 23 40.33 6.71 4.21
N LEU A 24 41.23 7.62 4.62
CA LEU A 24 40.90 8.72 5.52
C LEU A 24 39.95 9.72 4.86
N HIS A 25 40.13 10.07 3.59
CA HIS A 25 39.18 10.91 2.83
C HIS A 25 37.82 10.25 2.66
N GLN A 26 37.79 8.94 2.42
CA GLN A 26 36.55 8.17 2.36
C GLN A 26 35.84 8.15 3.72
N TYR A 27 36.58 7.92 4.82
CA TYR A 27 36.05 7.97 6.18
C TYR A 27 35.57 9.39 6.57
N ASN A 28 36.27 10.43 6.11
CA ASN A 28 35.89 11.82 6.35
C ASN A 28 34.66 12.24 5.52
N GLN A 29 34.49 11.70 4.31
CA GLN A 29 33.24 11.84 3.54
C GLN A 29 32.07 11.15 4.24
N TYR A 30 32.27 9.94 4.82
CA TYR A 30 31.23 9.27 5.61
C TYR A 30 30.96 9.98 6.95
N SER A 31 31.97 10.59 7.56
CA SER A 31 31.86 11.39 8.79
C SER A 31 31.23 12.77 8.55
N GLN A 32 31.21 13.27 7.32
CA GLN A 32 30.56 14.53 6.93
C GLN A 32 29.04 14.39 6.73
N TYR A 33 28.50 13.17 6.67
CA TYR A 33 27.06 12.94 6.88
C TYR A 33 26.77 13.02 8.38
N GLY A 34 26.97 14.22 8.94
CA GLY A 34 26.59 14.56 10.29
C GLY A 34 25.14 14.15 10.54
N HIS A 35 24.88 13.62 11.74
CA HIS A 35 23.57 13.22 12.28
C HIS A 35 22.38 13.66 11.40
N VAL A 36 22.08 12.88 10.37
CA VAL A 36 20.92 13.14 9.51
C VAL A 36 19.72 12.97 10.42
N SER A 37 19.05 14.06 10.77
CA SER A 37 17.96 14.01 11.73
C SER A 37 16.89 13.04 11.22
N VAL A 38 16.28 12.26 12.12
CA VAL A 38 15.24 11.28 11.75
C VAL A 38 14.17 11.93 10.87
N LEU A 39 13.78 13.17 11.19
CA LEU A 39 12.83 13.96 10.43
C LEU A 39 13.29 14.27 8.99
N SER A 40 14.57 14.63 8.80
CA SER A 40 15.12 14.88 7.46
C SER A 40 15.19 13.61 6.61
N SER A 41 15.40 12.45 7.24
CA SER A 41 15.37 11.14 6.57
C SER A 41 13.95 10.76 6.14
N ILE A 42 12.95 10.99 7.01
CA ILE A 42 11.53 10.80 6.70
C ILE A 42 11.12 11.71 5.51
N ARG A 43 11.45 13.00 5.59
CA ARG A 43 11.13 13.95 4.52
C ARG A 43 11.78 13.58 3.19
N THR A 44 13.03 13.13 3.23
CA THR A 44 13.74 12.66 2.03
C THR A 44 13.06 11.43 1.44
N GLY A 45 12.73 10.44 2.27
CA GLY A 45 12.01 9.23 1.83
C GLY A 45 10.65 9.55 1.19
N ALA A 46 9.88 10.45 1.79
CA ALA A 46 8.61 10.90 1.24
C ALA A 46 8.78 11.58 -0.13
N ARG A 47 9.74 12.51 -0.24
CA ARG A 47 10.01 13.23 -1.49
C ARG A 47 10.46 12.29 -2.60
N VAL A 48 11.39 11.39 -2.32
CA VAL A 48 11.90 10.41 -3.30
C VAL A 48 10.75 9.55 -3.82
N SER A 49 9.86 9.11 -2.93
CA SER A 49 8.74 8.24 -3.30
C SER A 49 7.71 8.93 -4.19
N ILE A 50 7.45 10.22 -3.95
CA ILE A 50 6.55 11.01 -4.83
C ILE A 50 7.19 11.21 -6.20
N GLN A 51 8.49 11.51 -6.22
CA GLN A 51 9.24 11.76 -7.46
C GLN A 51 9.49 10.50 -8.29
N SER A 52 9.50 9.33 -7.67
CA SER A 52 9.73 8.06 -8.37
C SER A 52 8.48 7.52 -9.07
N ILE A 53 7.30 8.10 -8.86
CA ILE A 53 6.05 7.64 -9.47
C ILE A 53 5.87 8.33 -10.83
N PRO A 54 6.07 7.63 -11.97
CA PRO A 54 6.09 8.29 -13.28
C PRO A 54 4.76 8.95 -13.64
N SER A 55 3.65 8.39 -13.17
CA SER A 55 2.31 8.92 -13.39
C SER A 55 2.06 10.27 -12.71
N LEU A 56 2.89 10.67 -11.73
CA LEU A 56 2.80 12.00 -11.11
C LEU A 56 3.65 13.06 -11.85
N ASN A 57 4.41 12.68 -12.89
CA ASN A 57 5.30 13.61 -13.60
C ASN A 57 4.57 14.62 -14.49
N SER A 58 3.36 14.31 -14.94
CA SER A 58 2.53 15.24 -15.70
C SER A 58 1.16 15.42 -15.04
N TRP A 59 0.59 16.63 -15.17
CA TRP A 59 -0.73 16.92 -14.64
C TRP A 59 -1.80 15.96 -15.18
N ASN A 60 -1.75 15.68 -16.48
CA ASN A 60 -2.73 14.81 -17.14
C ASN A 60 -2.65 13.37 -16.62
N THR A 61 -1.44 12.82 -16.47
CA THR A 61 -1.26 11.47 -15.93
C THR A 61 -1.63 11.38 -14.45
N ALA A 62 -1.38 12.45 -13.68
CA ALA A 62 -1.73 12.49 -12.26
C ALA A 62 -3.25 12.48 -12.07
N VAL A 63 -3.99 13.26 -12.87
CA VAL A 63 -5.46 13.27 -12.84
C VAL A 63 -6.02 11.90 -13.25
N ILE A 64 -5.47 11.28 -14.30
CA ILE A 64 -5.92 9.96 -14.74
C ILE A 64 -5.76 8.92 -13.61
N ARG A 65 -4.58 8.87 -12.98
CA ARG A 65 -4.30 7.92 -11.90
C ARG A 65 -5.07 8.21 -10.60
N MET A 66 -5.14 9.47 -10.19
CA MET A 66 -5.71 9.84 -8.88
C MET A 66 -7.23 10.01 -8.89
N ILE A 67 -7.83 10.15 -10.08
CA ILE A 67 -9.26 10.43 -10.21
C ILE A 67 -9.91 9.40 -11.13
N VAL A 68 -9.47 9.30 -12.39
CA VAL A 68 -10.20 8.51 -13.39
C VAL A 68 -10.14 7.01 -13.10
N GLU A 69 -8.97 6.47 -12.82
CA GLU A 69 -8.76 5.04 -12.52
C GLU A 69 -9.54 4.55 -11.28
N PRO A 70 -9.41 5.18 -10.09
CA PRO A 70 -10.13 4.75 -8.90
C PRO A 70 -11.63 4.99 -9.03
N LEU A 71 -12.08 6.05 -9.72
CA LEU A 71 -13.49 6.26 -9.99
C LEU A 71 -14.06 5.17 -10.89
N LEU A 72 -13.37 4.80 -11.96
CA LEU A 72 -13.85 3.80 -12.91
C LEU A 72 -14.01 2.43 -12.24
N SER A 73 -13.01 2.00 -11.48
CA SER A 73 -13.05 0.73 -10.74
C SER A 73 -14.12 0.74 -9.63
N THR A 74 -14.21 1.84 -8.86
CA THR A 74 -15.22 1.97 -7.81
C THR A 74 -16.63 2.01 -8.37
N PHE A 75 -16.84 2.73 -9.49
CA PHE A 75 -18.13 2.78 -10.16
C PHE A 75 -18.56 1.40 -10.67
N LEU A 76 -17.62 0.63 -11.24
CA LEU A 76 -17.87 -0.76 -11.63
C LEU A 76 -18.28 -1.60 -10.41
N TYR A 77 -17.58 -1.50 -9.28
CA TYR A 77 -17.90 -2.25 -8.08
C TYR A 77 -19.25 -1.86 -7.49
N VAL A 78 -19.59 -0.57 -7.47
CA VAL A 78 -20.88 -0.09 -6.99
C VAL A 78 -22.01 -0.53 -7.92
N PHE A 79 -21.80 -0.48 -9.24
CA PHE A 79 -22.78 -0.97 -10.21
C PHE A 79 -23.07 -2.46 -10.01
N LEU A 80 -22.04 -3.28 -9.84
CA LEU A 80 -22.18 -4.71 -9.56
C LEU A 80 -22.79 -4.97 -8.18
N ALA A 81 -22.40 -4.20 -7.16
CA ALA A 81 -22.96 -4.34 -5.82
C ALA A 81 -24.46 -3.98 -5.80
N GLY A 82 -24.83 -2.90 -6.49
CA GLY A 82 -26.21 -2.44 -6.63
C GLY A 82 -27.08 -3.43 -7.42
N SER A 83 -26.53 -4.10 -8.44
CA SER A 83 -27.26 -5.13 -9.17
C SER A 83 -27.52 -6.39 -8.33
N VAL A 84 -26.56 -6.78 -7.49
CA VAL A 84 -26.70 -7.91 -6.56
C VAL A 84 -27.69 -7.60 -5.43
N SER A 85 -27.77 -6.36 -4.95
CA SER A 85 -28.63 -5.97 -3.84
C SER A 85 -30.10 -5.73 -4.20
N GLY A 86 -30.56 -6.10 -5.40
CA GLY A 86 -31.95 -5.91 -5.85
C GLY A 86 -32.18 -4.75 -6.82
N GLY A 87 -31.11 -4.11 -7.30
CA GLY A 87 -31.12 -3.15 -8.40
C GLY A 87 -31.44 -1.71 -7.98
N PHE A 88 -31.06 -0.76 -8.85
CA PHE A 88 -31.45 0.66 -8.82
C PHE A 88 -32.96 0.91 -9.04
N ASN A 89 -33.78 -0.13 -8.94
CA ASN A 89 -35.19 -0.11 -9.25
C ASN A 89 -35.99 0.24 -8.00
N GLU A 90 -36.84 1.27 -8.08
CA GLU A 90 -37.69 1.77 -6.98
C GLU A 90 -38.62 0.71 -6.36
N ALA A 91 -38.81 -0.46 -7.00
CA ALA A 91 -39.68 -1.53 -6.52
C ALA A 91 -39.04 -2.45 -5.46
N ALA A 92 -37.71 -2.44 -5.28
CA ALA A 92 -37.03 -3.19 -4.21
C ALA A 92 -36.99 -2.41 -2.88
N SER A 93 -37.65 -1.25 -2.83
CA SER A 93 -37.86 -0.40 -1.67
C SER A 93 -38.84 -1.06 -0.68
N TYR A 94 -38.48 -2.21 -0.11
CA TYR A 94 -39.20 -2.72 1.05
C TYR A 94 -38.89 -1.84 2.28
N ALA A 95 -39.76 -0.84 2.45
CA ALA A 95 -40.32 -0.37 3.71
C ALA A 95 -39.38 -0.33 4.94
N THR A 96 -38.69 0.79 5.09
CA THR A 96 -38.60 1.45 6.41
C THR A 96 -39.05 2.90 6.23
N SER A 97 -39.68 3.44 7.26
CA SER A 97 -40.51 4.66 7.30
C SER A 97 -39.83 6.00 6.93
N ALA A 98 -38.67 5.96 6.24
CA ALA A 98 -37.88 7.11 5.82
C ALA A 98 -37.64 7.21 4.30
N GLY A 99 -38.11 6.27 3.48
CA GLY A 99 -38.02 6.38 2.01
C GLY A 99 -36.60 6.27 1.42
N PHE A 100 -35.63 5.75 2.18
CA PHE A 100 -34.25 5.56 1.72
C PHE A 100 -33.94 4.09 1.43
N ASN A 101 -33.28 3.81 0.30
CA ASN A 101 -32.80 2.47 -0.06
C ASN A 101 -31.59 2.08 0.80
N HIS A 102 -31.86 1.67 2.04
CA HIS A 102 -30.83 1.35 3.04
C HIS A 102 -29.86 0.26 2.58
N SER A 103 -30.37 -0.75 1.85
CA SER A 103 -29.56 -1.81 1.23
C SER A 103 -28.58 -1.28 0.18
N LEU A 104 -29.01 -0.34 -0.68
CA LEU A 104 -28.16 0.28 -1.71
C LEU A 104 -27.10 1.20 -1.09
N ILE A 105 -27.43 1.89 0.00
CA ILE A 105 -26.46 2.74 0.72
C ILE A 105 -25.38 1.85 1.37
N ALA A 106 -25.79 0.74 2.00
CA ALA A 106 -24.86 -0.21 2.62
C ALA A 106 -23.95 -0.89 1.59
N SER A 107 -24.48 -1.31 0.43
CA SER A 107 -23.69 -1.91 -0.65
C SER A 107 -22.74 -0.90 -1.28
N THR A 108 -23.19 0.34 -1.52
CA THR A 108 -22.37 1.42 -2.09
C THR A 108 -21.22 1.77 -1.17
N LEU A 109 -21.48 1.96 0.13
CA LEU A 109 -20.43 2.30 1.09
C LEU A 109 -19.38 1.19 1.20
N ALA A 110 -19.82 -0.07 1.23
CA ALA A 110 -18.90 -1.20 1.24
C ALA A 110 -18.07 -1.31 -0.04
N ALA A 111 -18.68 -1.06 -1.20
CA ALA A 111 -17.98 -1.09 -2.48
C ALA A 111 -16.89 0.00 -2.55
N VAL A 112 -17.22 1.24 -2.17
CA VAL A 112 -16.27 2.36 -2.14
C VAL A 112 -15.13 2.10 -1.15
N MET A 113 -15.45 1.77 0.10
CA MET A 113 -14.41 1.57 1.13
C MET A 113 -13.54 0.35 0.84
N GLY A 114 -14.13 -0.71 0.27
CA GLY A 114 -13.40 -1.87 -0.23
C GLY A 114 -12.46 -1.49 -1.37
N ALA A 115 -12.91 -0.66 -2.31
CA ALA A 115 -12.09 -0.14 -3.40
C ALA A 115 -10.88 0.65 -2.88
N CYS A 116 -11.09 1.55 -1.90
CA CYS A 116 -10.02 2.32 -1.26
C CYS A 116 -8.99 1.43 -0.55
N SER A 117 -9.44 0.37 0.10
CA SER A 117 -8.55 -0.60 0.75
C SER A 117 -7.69 -1.35 -0.28
N ILE A 118 -8.30 -1.77 -1.39
CA ILE A 118 -7.61 -2.46 -2.49
C ILE A 118 -6.63 -1.49 -3.18
N SER A 119 -7.07 -0.27 -3.54
CA SER A 119 -6.26 0.75 -4.22
C SER A 119 -5.00 1.10 -3.43
N THR A 120 -5.13 1.28 -2.11
CA THR A 120 -3.98 1.57 -1.23
C THR A 120 -3.01 0.39 -1.19
N SER A 121 -3.52 -0.84 -1.05
CA SER A 121 -2.69 -2.05 -1.04
C SER A 121 -1.90 -2.19 -2.34
N MET A 122 -2.55 -1.93 -3.48
CA MET A 122 -1.93 -2.03 -4.80
C MET A 122 -0.91 -0.92 -5.02
N THR A 123 -1.21 0.33 -4.64
CA THR A 123 -0.28 1.46 -4.73
C THR A 123 1.01 1.20 -3.96
N VAL A 124 0.91 0.63 -2.75
CA VAL A 124 2.08 0.25 -1.96
C VAL A 124 2.88 -0.86 -2.63
N SER A 125 2.20 -1.86 -3.21
CA SER A 125 2.87 -2.96 -3.92
C SER A 125 3.56 -2.51 -5.23
N GLU A 126 2.91 -1.62 -5.99
CA GLU A 126 3.39 -1.08 -7.24
C GLU A 126 4.63 -0.21 -7.03
N ALA A 127 4.69 0.56 -5.93
CA ALA A 127 5.86 1.35 -5.60
C ALA A 127 7.13 0.49 -5.49
N LEU A 128 7.02 -0.73 -4.97
CA LEU A 128 8.14 -1.68 -4.90
C LEU A 128 8.46 -2.31 -6.27
N ALA A 129 7.45 -2.48 -7.12
CA ALA A 129 7.66 -2.92 -8.49
C ALA A 129 8.50 -1.91 -9.27
N TRP A 130 8.18 -0.61 -9.14
CA TRP A 130 8.96 0.47 -9.75
C TRP A 130 10.44 0.46 -9.30
N ASP A 131 10.72 0.21 -8.03
CA ASP A 131 12.12 0.08 -7.57
C ASP A 131 12.88 -1.05 -8.29
N ARG A 132 12.19 -2.13 -8.65
CA ARG A 132 12.79 -3.24 -9.40
C ARG A 132 13.07 -2.85 -10.84
N PHE A 133 12.12 -2.18 -11.50
CA PHE A 133 12.31 -1.72 -12.88
C PHE A 133 13.43 -0.68 -13.01
N GLU A 134 13.54 0.23 -12.05
CA GLU A 134 14.60 1.25 -12.00
C GLU A 134 15.96 0.67 -11.55
N GLY A 135 16.02 -0.61 -11.18
CA GLY A 135 17.25 -1.25 -10.71
C GLY A 135 17.76 -0.72 -9.37
N THR A 136 16.92 -0.04 -8.58
CA THR A 136 17.29 0.58 -7.30
C THR A 136 17.19 -0.39 -6.13
N THR A 137 16.50 -1.52 -6.30
CA THR A 137 16.34 -2.57 -5.26
C THR A 137 17.65 -3.01 -4.59
N PRO A 138 18.79 -3.24 -5.28
CA PRO A 138 20.03 -3.68 -4.62
C PRO A 138 20.65 -2.57 -3.76
N PHE A 139 20.47 -1.29 -4.14
CA PHE A 139 20.95 -0.14 -3.36
C PHE A 139 20.15 0.01 -2.06
N VAL A 140 18.85 -0.23 -2.11
CA VAL A 140 17.99 -0.23 -0.91
C VAL A 140 18.34 -1.40 0.02
N LEU A 141 18.63 -2.58 -0.54
CA LEU A 141 19.01 -3.78 0.23
C LEU A 141 20.38 -3.71 0.91
N THR A 142 21.29 -2.88 0.40
CA THR A 142 22.67 -2.75 0.89
C THR A 142 22.84 -1.59 1.89
N SER A 143 21.87 -0.68 1.99
CA SER A 143 21.92 0.49 2.88
C SER A 143 21.42 0.17 4.30
N ALA A 144 22.28 -0.38 5.16
CA ALA A 144 21.88 -0.95 6.45
C ALA A 144 21.63 0.04 7.61
N LYS A 145 21.98 1.33 7.52
CA LYS A 145 21.97 2.25 8.70
C LYS A 145 20.93 3.38 8.67
N VAL A 146 20.29 3.67 7.53
CA VAL A 146 19.30 4.77 7.40
C VAL A 146 17.93 4.29 6.89
N ALA A 147 17.72 2.98 6.80
CA ALA A 147 16.59 2.40 6.09
C ALA A 147 15.23 2.69 6.73
N LEU A 148 15.07 2.51 8.05
CA LEU A 148 13.73 2.55 8.66
C LEU A 148 13.04 3.93 8.55
N PRO A 149 13.65 5.07 8.93
CA PRO A 149 13.00 6.37 8.80
C PRO A 149 12.67 6.73 7.35
N LEU A 150 13.50 6.30 6.39
CA LEU A 150 13.26 6.53 4.97
C LEU A 150 12.04 5.73 4.48
N TRP A 151 11.93 4.46 4.85
CA TRP A 151 10.78 3.61 4.56
C TRP A 151 9.49 4.16 5.18
N PHE A 152 9.56 4.66 6.42
CA PHE A 152 8.40 5.32 7.04
C PHE A 152 7.96 6.55 6.25
N GLY A 153 8.89 7.42 5.84
CA GLY A 153 8.58 8.57 4.99
C GLY A 153 7.93 8.18 3.66
N ARG A 154 8.40 7.10 3.05
CA ARG A 154 7.82 6.52 1.83
C ARG A 154 6.39 6.04 2.04
N ILE A 155 6.14 5.25 3.08
CA ILE A 155 4.81 4.74 3.39
C ILE A 155 3.84 5.90 3.64
N ILE A 156 4.26 6.93 4.39
CA ILE A 156 3.45 8.12 4.63
C ILE A 156 3.07 8.80 3.32
N ALA A 157 4.03 8.98 2.40
CA ALA A 157 3.75 9.58 1.10
C ALA A 157 2.75 8.76 0.28
N LEU A 158 2.93 7.45 0.19
CA LEU A 158 2.03 6.55 -0.55
C LEU A 158 0.62 6.56 0.04
N VAL A 159 0.50 6.46 1.37
CA VAL A 159 -0.78 6.58 2.08
C VAL A 159 -1.44 7.92 1.80
N THR A 160 -0.67 9.01 1.75
CA THR A 160 -1.21 10.35 1.49
C THR A 160 -1.74 10.47 0.06
N ILE A 161 -1.01 9.94 -0.92
CA ILE A 161 -1.46 9.90 -2.33
C ILE A 161 -2.76 9.10 -2.45
N SER A 162 -2.81 7.90 -1.86
CA SER A 162 -4.02 7.07 -1.88
C SER A 162 -5.17 7.76 -1.14
N LEU A 163 -4.94 8.35 0.02
CA LEU A 163 -5.96 9.05 0.80
C LEU A 163 -6.60 10.21 0.02
N VAL A 164 -5.80 11.01 -0.71
CA VAL A 164 -6.33 12.11 -1.55
C VAL A 164 -7.17 11.57 -2.70
N SER A 165 -6.66 10.54 -3.38
CA SER A 165 -7.34 9.85 -4.49
C SER A 165 -8.67 9.21 -4.04
N ASP A 166 -8.64 8.53 -2.91
CA ASP A 166 -9.78 7.84 -2.31
C ASP A 166 -10.82 8.82 -1.77
N ALA A 167 -10.40 10.00 -1.27
CA ALA A 167 -11.32 11.03 -0.79
C ALA A 167 -12.19 11.59 -1.93
N VAL A 168 -11.56 11.87 -3.08
CA VAL A 168 -12.26 12.31 -4.30
C VAL A 168 -13.22 11.21 -4.77
N THR A 169 -12.75 9.97 -4.77
CA THR A 169 -13.54 8.80 -5.20
C THR A 169 -14.75 8.58 -4.30
N LEU A 170 -14.58 8.64 -2.99
CA LEU A 170 -15.65 8.50 -2.01
C LEU A 170 -16.68 9.63 -2.16
N PHE A 171 -16.21 10.87 -2.27
CA PHE A 171 -17.08 12.03 -2.39
C PHE A 171 -17.95 11.97 -3.65
N ILE A 172 -17.33 11.74 -4.82
CA ILE A 172 -18.04 11.68 -6.10
C ILE A 172 -19.00 10.49 -6.13
N THR A 173 -18.56 9.32 -5.65
CA THR A 173 -19.42 8.12 -5.70
C THR A 173 -20.65 8.27 -4.80
N MET A 174 -20.49 8.83 -3.60
CA MET A 174 -21.61 9.12 -2.70
C MET A 174 -22.56 10.16 -3.30
N LEU A 175 -22.02 11.20 -3.94
CA LEU A 175 -22.82 12.22 -4.61
C LEU A 175 -23.65 11.65 -5.78
N VAL A 176 -23.08 10.75 -6.58
CA VAL A 176 -23.75 10.21 -7.78
C VAL A 176 -24.77 9.13 -7.44
N VAL A 177 -24.45 8.23 -6.50
CA VAL A 177 -25.24 7.00 -6.30
C VAL A 177 -26.27 7.14 -5.19
N SER A 178 -25.95 7.85 -4.12
CA SER A 178 -26.86 7.98 -2.97
C SER A 178 -26.61 9.29 -2.21
N PRO A 179 -27.00 10.46 -2.75
CA PRO A 179 -26.86 11.74 -2.05
C PRO A 179 -27.55 11.74 -0.67
N SER A 180 -28.61 10.96 -0.51
CA SER A 180 -29.33 10.78 0.76
C SER A 180 -28.50 10.07 1.83
N ALA A 181 -27.45 9.33 1.44
CA ALA A 181 -26.56 8.65 2.36
C ALA A 181 -25.92 9.61 3.37
N PHE A 182 -25.72 10.88 2.98
CA PHE A 182 -25.14 11.88 3.87
C PHE A 182 -25.98 12.17 5.12
N PHE A 183 -27.29 11.92 5.06
CA PHE A 183 -28.22 12.18 6.17
C PHE A 183 -28.48 10.95 7.03
N VAL A 184 -28.22 9.75 6.51
CA VAL A 184 -28.48 8.48 7.18
C VAL A 184 -27.24 7.95 7.90
N ILE A 185 -26.05 8.20 7.34
CA ILE A 185 -24.79 7.64 7.83
C ILE A 185 -24.23 8.46 8.99
N ASN A 186 -23.70 7.76 10.02
CA ASN A 186 -22.86 8.39 11.02
C ASN A 186 -21.53 8.86 10.39
N MET A 187 -21.44 10.16 10.08
CA MET A 187 -20.27 10.77 9.45
C MET A 187 -18.98 10.63 10.26
N SER A 188 -19.06 10.70 11.59
CA SER A 188 -17.89 10.56 12.45
C SER A 188 -17.27 9.16 12.32
N ALA A 189 -18.12 8.13 12.28
CA ALA A 189 -17.69 6.75 12.09
C ALA A 189 -17.10 6.52 10.69
N LEU A 190 -17.73 7.10 9.66
CA LEU A 190 -17.25 7.02 8.29
C LEU A 190 -15.86 7.66 8.12
N MET A 191 -15.66 8.86 8.67
CA MET A 191 -14.37 9.56 8.59
C MET A 191 -13.26 8.82 9.35
N LEU A 192 -13.57 8.24 10.51
CA LEU A 192 -12.60 7.42 11.25
C LEU A 192 -12.22 6.17 10.46
N LEU A 193 -13.19 5.46 9.88
CA LEU A 193 -12.92 4.32 9.01
C LEU A 193 -12.06 4.75 7.81
N PHE A 194 -12.42 5.85 7.16
CA PHE A 194 -11.71 6.38 6.00
C PHE A 194 -10.22 6.69 6.30
N LEU A 195 -9.90 7.22 7.47
CA LEU A 195 -8.52 7.48 7.87
C LEU A 195 -7.73 6.21 8.21
N ILE A 196 -8.40 5.19 8.76
CA ILE A 196 -7.76 3.95 9.22
C ILE A 196 -7.54 2.96 8.09
N VAL A 197 -8.44 2.92 7.11
CA VAL A 197 -8.39 1.96 5.99
C VAL A 197 -7.08 2.01 5.23
N PRO A 198 -6.58 3.18 4.77
CA PRO A 198 -5.30 3.24 4.06
C PRO A 198 -4.14 2.73 4.91
N VAL A 199 -4.10 3.11 6.19
CA VAL A 199 -3.04 2.69 7.13
C VAL A 199 -3.03 1.17 7.29
N ALA A 200 -4.18 0.55 7.56
CA ALA A 200 -4.27 -0.90 7.70
C ALA A 200 -3.97 -1.64 6.39
N SER A 201 -4.41 -1.09 5.27
CA SER A 201 -4.21 -1.67 3.94
C SER A 201 -2.74 -1.65 3.50
N THR A 202 -1.93 -0.72 4.03
CA THR A 202 -0.48 -0.73 3.74
C THR A 202 0.21 -2.01 4.13
N GLY A 203 -0.17 -2.63 5.26
CA GLY A 203 0.44 -3.87 5.70
C GLY A 203 0.19 -5.02 4.74
N PHE A 204 -1.01 -5.08 4.18
CA PHE A 204 -1.35 -6.03 3.12
C PHE A 204 -0.61 -5.73 1.82
N GLY A 205 -0.53 -4.45 1.43
CA GLY A 205 0.28 -4.02 0.28
C GLY A 205 1.75 -4.40 0.39
N ILE A 206 2.37 -4.28 1.58
CA ILE A 206 3.76 -4.71 1.84
C ILE A 206 3.90 -6.22 1.66
N ALA A 207 2.95 -7.02 2.14
CA ALA A 207 2.98 -8.46 1.96
C ALA A 207 2.85 -8.87 0.49
N ILE A 208 1.94 -8.26 -0.24
CA ILE A 208 1.81 -8.45 -1.70
C ILE A 208 3.12 -8.10 -2.39
N ALA A 209 3.70 -6.95 -2.07
CA ALA A 209 4.96 -6.49 -2.66
C ALA A 209 6.09 -7.49 -2.43
N ALA A 210 6.23 -7.99 -1.19
CA ALA A 210 7.27 -8.94 -0.83
C ALA A 210 7.14 -10.27 -1.60
N ILE A 211 5.91 -10.78 -1.77
CA ILE A 211 5.63 -11.98 -2.57
C ILE A 211 5.92 -11.72 -4.07
N SER A 212 5.42 -10.60 -4.59
CA SER A 212 5.61 -10.18 -5.98
C SER A 212 7.10 -10.07 -6.35
N MET A 213 7.94 -9.58 -5.43
CA MET A 213 9.38 -9.50 -5.66
C MET A 213 10.03 -10.89 -5.88
N MET A 214 9.47 -11.95 -5.29
CA MET A 214 9.95 -13.33 -5.43
C MET A 214 9.55 -13.98 -6.76
N MET A 215 8.68 -13.34 -7.54
CA MET A 215 8.24 -13.86 -8.83
C MET A 215 9.06 -13.31 -9.99
N ASN A 216 8.99 -14.01 -11.13
CA ASN A 216 9.62 -13.56 -12.37
C ASN A 216 9.07 -12.19 -12.80
N ASP A 217 7.75 -12.05 -12.77
CA ASP A 217 7.03 -10.80 -12.99
C ASP A 217 6.43 -10.26 -11.69
N VAL A 218 6.73 -9.00 -11.37
CA VAL A 218 6.31 -8.32 -10.13
C VAL A 218 4.82 -8.01 -10.14
N TYR A 219 4.19 -7.88 -11.31
CA TYR A 219 2.78 -7.50 -11.37
C TYR A 219 1.82 -8.68 -11.31
N THR A 220 2.29 -9.92 -11.48
CA THR A 220 1.43 -11.10 -11.56
C THR A 220 0.51 -11.24 -10.32
N ILE A 221 1.05 -11.14 -9.10
CA ILE A 221 0.25 -11.30 -7.87
C ILE A 221 -0.64 -10.10 -7.62
N SER A 222 -0.11 -8.88 -7.75
CA SER A 222 -0.89 -7.66 -7.54
C SER A 222 -2.08 -7.60 -8.51
N ASN A 223 -1.89 -7.95 -9.78
CA ASN A 223 -2.97 -7.98 -10.77
C ASN A 223 -4.00 -9.07 -10.47
N ALA A 224 -3.55 -10.29 -10.14
CA ALA A 224 -4.45 -11.38 -9.76
C ALA A 224 -5.31 -11.02 -8.55
N LEU A 225 -4.70 -10.46 -7.51
CA LEU A 225 -5.40 -10.02 -6.31
C LEU A 225 -6.32 -8.82 -6.58
N SER A 226 -5.91 -7.87 -7.42
CA SER A 226 -6.76 -6.74 -7.82
C SER A 226 -8.06 -7.19 -8.49
N ALA A 227 -8.02 -8.28 -9.26
CA ALA A 227 -9.20 -8.87 -9.89
C ALA A 227 -10.05 -9.71 -8.92
N ILE A 228 -9.41 -10.46 -8.01
CA ILE A 228 -10.10 -11.43 -7.14
C ILE A 228 -10.70 -10.77 -5.89
N LEU A 229 -9.98 -9.85 -5.24
CA LEU A 229 -10.38 -9.26 -3.96
C LEU A 229 -11.77 -8.60 -3.99
N PRO A 230 -12.16 -7.84 -5.05
CA PRO A 230 -13.51 -7.25 -5.12
C PRO A 230 -14.63 -8.30 -5.08
N ILE A 231 -14.37 -9.49 -5.62
CA ILE A 231 -15.35 -10.57 -5.71
C ILE A 231 -15.51 -11.25 -4.35
N VAL A 232 -14.41 -11.54 -3.67
CA VAL A 232 -14.43 -12.42 -2.48
C VAL A 232 -14.43 -11.67 -1.15
N CYS A 233 -13.86 -10.46 -1.07
CA CYS A 233 -13.69 -9.72 0.20
C CYS A 233 -14.88 -8.85 0.60
N GLY A 234 -16.08 -9.18 0.11
CA GLY A 234 -17.27 -8.46 0.53
C GLY A 234 -17.49 -7.11 -0.17
N VAL A 235 -16.78 -6.80 -1.27
CA VAL A 235 -16.93 -5.50 -1.97
C VAL A 235 -18.22 -5.49 -2.78
N ILE A 236 -18.41 -6.50 -3.65
CA ILE A 236 -19.60 -6.63 -4.50
C ILE A 236 -20.78 -7.25 -3.73
N ALA A 237 -20.60 -8.46 -3.22
CA ALA A 237 -21.62 -9.19 -2.46
C ALA A 237 -21.18 -9.34 -1.00
N PRO A 238 -22.09 -9.33 -0.01
CA PRO A 238 -21.72 -9.51 1.39
C PRO A 238 -21.11 -10.90 1.62
N ILE A 239 -20.15 -11.00 2.54
CA ILE A 239 -19.43 -12.25 2.80
C ILE A 239 -20.34 -13.40 3.27
N SER A 240 -21.52 -13.08 3.81
CA SER A 240 -22.53 -14.05 4.26
C SER A 240 -23.04 -14.95 3.13
N VAL A 241 -22.88 -14.56 1.86
CA VAL A 241 -23.26 -15.37 0.69
C VAL A 241 -22.33 -16.56 0.49
N PHE A 242 -21.07 -16.49 0.97
CA PHE A 242 -20.10 -17.57 0.80
C PHE A 242 -20.31 -18.71 1.82
N PRO A 243 -19.93 -19.96 1.49
CA PRO A 243 -19.98 -21.06 2.45
C PRO A 243 -19.08 -20.80 3.65
N LYS A 244 -19.45 -21.31 4.84
CA LYS A 244 -18.76 -21.02 6.13
C LYS A 244 -17.25 -21.24 6.07
N MET A 245 -16.77 -22.29 5.40
CA MET A 245 -15.34 -22.58 5.26
C MET A 245 -14.57 -21.48 4.53
N MET A 246 -15.18 -20.91 3.48
CA MET A 246 -14.58 -19.81 2.72
C MET A 246 -14.58 -18.52 3.53
N GLN A 247 -15.62 -18.27 4.33
CA GLN A 247 -15.67 -17.08 5.18
C GLN A 247 -14.48 -17.02 6.15
N TYR A 248 -14.13 -18.14 6.82
CA TYR A 248 -13.00 -18.19 7.75
C TYR A 248 -11.66 -17.78 7.11
N VAL A 249 -11.42 -18.18 5.87
CA VAL A 249 -10.20 -17.81 5.13
C VAL A 249 -10.21 -16.32 4.79
N LEU A 250 -11.36 -15.82 4.34
CA LEU A 250 -11.52 -14.42 3.93
C LEU A 250 -11.45 -13.44 5.10
N TYR A 251 -11.80 -13.86 6.33
CA TYR A 251 -11.62 -13.07 7.54
C TYR A 251 -10.15 -12.78 7.87
N VAL A 252 -9.19 -13.49 7.25
CA VAL A 252 -7.77 -13.15 7.41
C VAL A 252 -7.41 -11.89 6.62
N ILE A 253 -8.19 -11.51 5.61
CA ILE A 253 -7.90 -10.40 4.70
C ILE A 253 -8.47 -9.09 5.28
N PRO A 254 -7.67 -8.00 5.37
CA PRO A 254 -8.14 -6.75 5.98
C PRO A 254 -9.31 -6.14 5.22
N VAL A 255 -9.34 -6.25 3.88
CA VAL A 255 -10.41 -5.75 3.01
C VAL A 255 -11.79 -6.28 3.46
N THR A 256 -11.86 -7.54 3.91
CA THR A 256 -13.10 -8.15 4.42
C THR A 256 -13.65 -7.42 5.63
N HIS A 257 -12.78 -7.06 6.58
CA HIS A 257 -13.20 -6.31 7.77
C HIS A 257 -13.64 -4.89 7.41
N VAL A 258 -12.97 -4.26 6.45
CA VAL A 258 -13.36 -2.93 5.96
C VAL A 258 -14.78 -2.96 5.41
N THR A 259 -15.09 -3.89 4.51
CA THR A 259 -16.42 -3.96 3.87
C THR A 259 -17.54 -4.35 4.83
N GLN A 260 -17.23 -5.10 5.89
CA GLN A 260 -18.19 -5.41 6.95
C GLN A 260 -18.48 -4.20 7.83
N VAL A 261 -17.44 -3.48 8.27
CA VAL A 261 -17.62 -2.26 9.07
C VAL A 261 -18.39 -1.21 8.30
N SER A 262 -18.08 -1.05 7.01
CA SER A 262 -18.84 -0.19 6.10
C SER A 262 -20.33 -0.46 6.12
N ARG A 263 -20.77 -1.73 6.01
CA ARG A 263 -22.19 -2.07 6.09
C ARG A 263 -22.78 -1.78 7.46
N SER A 264 -22.06 -2.14 8.52
CA SER A 264 -22.55 -1.91 9.89
C SER A 264 -22.68 -0.45 10.30
N ILE A 265 -21.91 0.46 9.67
CA ILE A 265 -22.02 1.90 9.88
C ILE A 265 -23.39 2.40 9.39
N VAL A 266 -23.92 1.80 8.32
CA VAL A 266 -25.24 2.13 7.77
C VAL A 266 -26.35 1.53 8.63
N ASP A 267 -26.15 0.31 9.14
CA ASP A 267 -27.11 -0.36 10.05
C ASP A 267 -27.19 0.27 11.45
N GLY A 268 -26.20 1.10 11.83
CA GLY A 268 -26.09 1.68 13.18
C GLY A 268 -25.80 0.65 14.27
N SER A 269 -25.38 -0.56 13.90
CA SER A 269 -25.40 -1.75 14.77
C SER A 269 -24.09 -2.03 15.52
N VAL A 270 -23.00 -1.29 15.24
CA VAL A 270 -21.65 -1.67 15.68
C VAL A 270 -20.93 -0.60 16.49
N ASN A 271 -20.22 -1.06 17.52
CA ASN A 271 -19.18 -0.28 18.20
C ASN A 271 -17.98 -0.11 17.26
N VAL A 272 -18.01 0.98 16.51
CA VAL A 272 -17.03 1.35 15.49
C VAL A 272 -15.59 1.26 16.04
N GLY A 273 -15.36 1.63 17.31
CA GLY A 273 -14.02 1.61 17.92
C GLY A 273 -13.37 0.22 17.93
N VAL A 274 -14.12 -0.83 18.30
CA VAL A 274 -13.58 -2.20 18.36
C VAL A 274 -13.25 -2.71 16.97
N SER A 275 -14.15 -2.48 16.00
CA SER A 275 -13.93 -2.97 14.63
C SER A 275 -12.78 -2.26 13.93
N LEU A 276 -12.57 -0.96 14.22
CA LEU A 276 -11.40 -0.22 13.74
C LEU A 276 -10.10 -0.78 14.29
N LEU A 277 -10.06 -1.16 15.57
CA LEU A 277 -8.90 -1.83 16.16
C LEU A 277 -8.62 -3.17 15.49
N VAL A 278 -9.65 -3.96 15.19
CA VAL A 278 -9.50 -5.23 14.46
C VAL A 278 -8.87 -4.99 13.09
N ILE A 279 -9.35 -4.00 12.34
CA ILE A 279 -8.77 -3.63 11.03
C ILE A 279 -7.29 -3.27 11.15
N LEU A 280 -6.92 -2.46 12.15
CA LEU A 280 -5.52 -2.09 12.41
C LEU A 280 -4.65 -3.29 12.80
N ILE A 281 -5.15 -4.18 13.66
CA ILE A 281 -4.44 -5.38 14.09
C ILE A 281 -4.20 -6.31 12.89
N VAL A 282 -5.22 -6.57 12.08
CA VAL A 282 -5.10 -7.42 10.89
C VAL A 282 -4.12 -6.80 9.89
N GLY A 283 -4.20 -5.49 9.65
CA GLY A 283 -3.23 -4.76 8.83
C GLY A 283 -1.79 -4.89 9.35
N ALA A 284 -1.58 -4.73 10.66
CA ALA A 284 -0.28 -4.88 11.29
C ALA A 284 0.26 -6.32 11.20
N LEU A 285 -0.59 -7.33 11.37
CA LEU A 285 -0.21 -8.74 11.18
C LEU A 285 0.25 -9.00 9.75
N TRP A 286 -0.44 -8.47 8.75
CA TRP A 286 0.00 -8.58 7.36
C TRP A 286 1.29 -7.82 7.09
N ALA A 287 1.51 -6.66 7.71
CA ALA A 287 2.80 -5.97 7.62
C ALA A 287 3.95 -6.83 8.15
N ILE A 288 3.74 -7.51 9.28
CA ILE A 288 4.72 -8.45 9.86
C ILE A 288 4.98 -9.61 8.89
N VAL A 289 3.93 -10.22 8.33
CA VAL A 289 4.04 -11.28 7.32
C VAL A 289 4.87 -10.80 6.12
N GLY A 290 4.59 -9.61 5.60
CA GLY A 290 5.35 -9.03 4.50
C GLY A 290 6.83 -8.81 4.81
N VAL A 291 7.15 -8.31 6.01
CA VAL A 291 8.53 -8.15 6.47
C VAL A 291 9.24 -9.50 6.62
N ILE A 292 8.55 -10.53 7.11
CA ILE A 292 9.10 -11.89 7.21
C ILE A 292 9.41 -12.44 5.82
N ILE A 293 8.47 -12.37 4.88
CA ILE A 293 8.63 -12.83 3.50
C ILE A 293 9.80 -12.10 2.84
N TRP A 294 9.88 -10.78 3.02
CA TRP A 294 10.98 -9.96 2.54
C TRP A 294 12.34 -10.46 3.06
N ASN A 295 12.48 -10.64 4.37
CA ASN A 295 13.72 -11.07 5.00
C ASN A 295 14.15 -12.47 4.53
N VAL A 296 13.19 -13.39 4.36
CA VAL A 296 13.43 -14.73 3.80
C VAL A 296 13.92 -14.61 2.35
N GLY A 297 13.25 -13.80 1.52
CA GLY A 297 13.64 -13.55 0.13
C GLY A 297 15.07 -13.01 0.00
N VAL A 298 15.45 -12.06 0.87
CA VAL A 298 16.82 -11.52 0.92
C VAL A 298 17.83 -12.58 1.35
N ALA A 299 17.51 -13.41 2.35
CA ALA A 299 18.39 -14.46 2.81
C ALA A 299 18.65 -15.53 1.73
N ILE A 300 17.62 -15.90 0.97
CA ILE A 300 17.73 -16.86 -0.14
C ILE A 300 18.66 -16.32 -1.23
N GLN A 301 18.51 -15.06 -1.63
CA GLN A 301 19.35 -14.46 -2.68
C GLN A 301 20.81 -14.29 -2.28
N ARG A 302 21.07 -13.90 -1.02
CA ARG A 302 22.45 -13.79 -0.51
C ARG A 302 23.20 -15.13 -0.60
N ARG A 303 22.49 -16.26 -0.49
CA ARG A 303 23.05 -17.60 -0.68
C ARG A 303 23.28 -17.96 -2.15
N LYS A 304 22.43 -17.47 -3.06
CA LYS A 304 22.54 -17.74 -4.52
C LYS A 304 23.54 -16.83 -5.25
N GLY A 305 24.01 -15.74 -4.63
CA GLY A 305 25.02 -14.84 -5.21
C GLY A 305 24.50 -13.91 -6.33
N THR A 306 23.22 -14.01 -6.67
CA THR A 306 22.53 -13.11 -7.62
C THR A 306 21.76 -12.04 -6.86
N LEU A 307 22.28 -10.81 -6.85
CA LEU A 307 21.61 -9.62 -6.29
C LEU A 307 20.77 -8.87 -7.35
N THR A 308 20.68 -9.40 -8.56
CA THR A 308 20.05 -8.75 -9.71
C THR A 308 18.57 -9.07 -9.89
N ASN A 309 18.08 -10.16 -9.31
CA ASN A 309 16.67 -10.52 -9.33
C ASN A 309 16.27 -11.12 -7.97
N ILE A 310 15.23 -10.55 -7.35
CA ILE A 310 14.61 -11.12 -6.14
C ILE A 310 13.77 -12.38 -6.46
N GLY A 311 13.68 -12.75 -7.74
CA GLY A 311 12.93 -13.90 -8.24
C GLY A 311 13.67 -15.24 -8.17
N PHE A 312 12.89 -16.32 -8.28
CA PHE A 312 13.39 -17.70 -8.36
C PHE A 312 14.29 -17.98 -9.55
#